data_AF-A0AAE0HHT3-F1
#
_entry.id   AF-A0AAE0HHT3-F1
#
_cell.length_a   1.000
_cell.length_b   1.000
_cell.length_c   1.000
_cell.angle_alpha   90.00
_cell.angle_beta   90.00
_cell.angle_gamma   90.00
#
_symmetry.space_group_name_H-M   'P 1'
#
loop_
_entity.id
_entity.type
_entity.pdbx_description
1 polymer ?
#
loop_
_entity_poly.entity_id
_entity_poly.type
_entity_poly.pdbx_seq_one_letter_code
_entity_poly.pdbx_strand_id
1 'polypeptide(L)'
;MAPSQAAHVPTLDNLIKSFNNQTLEASIESLIFLLKRRQVKGDECAKATAHILRQVVAKSKWNDVDQLLSRVQSAGSRLARAAPIEPVIGNVVRRVLGLIRDEATEDRNADDLASEAASDIQSLTPSTNPNAHPPQRPAHVPVRPSPSVISTGLQVSKSMFNLLSVANPGDSPITGASTPMSQAQPASVHALRSEVMDGIEEILDEINQADDQIAGFSDIQIHPGDYVLAYQPSRTVERFLIKAASKRRFTVIIASHAFSDGASEPPYAMLRKKLNAAGVNTINLASNGLMAYIPRVNKVIFSAKAVYQNGGLLVDSGSCIAAQAAHEYLKPVIVLCPVYKFCPEDPSDEVSRGELGNPSSYVSYANGPAVDALEVENTVTDYIPPELIDVYLTNLGPQTRHHLASILADHYKTEDIGFSLQLGEP
;
A
#
# COMPACT_ATOMS: atom_id res chain seq x y z
N MET A 1 1.63 -22.82 41.71
CA MET A 1 1.73 -22.22 40.36
C MET A 1 0.39 -21.57 40.06
N ALA A 2 0.33 -20.24 40.06
CA ALA A 2 -0.85 -19.54 39.56
C ALA A 2 -0.99 -19.84 38.07
N PRO A 3 -2.19 -20.11 37.54
CA PRO A 3 -2.36 -20.29 36.12
C PRO A 3 -1.96 -18.99 35.43
N SER A 4 -0.99 -19.06 34.52
CA SER A 4 -0.69 -17.96 33.61
C SER A 4 -1.96 -17.68 32.82
N GLN A 5 -2.67 -16.62 33.18
CA GLN A 5 -3.72 -16.07 32.35
C GLN A 5 -3.05 -15.72 31.02
N ALA A 6 -3.28 -16.55 30.00
CA ALA A 6 -2.92 -16.21 28.64
C ALA A 6 -3.62 -14.89 28.34
N ALA A 7 -2.86 -13.80 28.29
CA ALA A 7 -3.38 -12.50 27.89
C ALA A 7 -4.03 -12.71 26.51
N HIS A 8 -5.35 -12.68 26.46
CA HIS A 8 -6.10 -12.82 25.23
C HIS A 8 -5.67 -11.68 24.31
N VAL A 9 -4.85 -11.96 23.30
CA VAL A 9 -4.52 -10.99 22.27
C VAL A 9 -5.86 -10.67 21.59
N PRO A 10 -6.39 -9.45 21.72
CA PRO A 10 -7.65 -9.12 21.09
C PRO A 10 -7.47 -9.32 19.58
N THR A 11 -8.31 -10.17 18.98
CA THR A 11 -8.38 -10.28 17.52
C THR A 11 -8.53 -8.89 16.92
N LEU A 12 -7.89 -8.62 15.78
CA LEU A 12 -7.95 -7.32 15.10
C LEU A 12 -9.39 -6.78 14.99
N ASP A 13 -10.38 -7.65 14.72
CA ASP A 13 -11.79 -7.27 14.64
C ASP A 13 -12.35 -6.76 15.98
N ASN A 14 -11.93 -7.35 17.11
CA ASN A 14 -12.34 -6.90 18.44
C ASN A 14 -11.68 -5.57 18.79
N LEU A 15 -10.44 -5.38 18.36
CA LEU A 15 -9.69 -4.13 18.49
C LEU A 15 -10.37 -3.01 17.68
N ILE A 16 -10.69 -3.23 16.41
CA ILE A 16 -11.40 -2.27 15.56
C ILE A 16 -12.77 -1.92 16.16
N LYS A 17 -13.53 -2.93 16.63
CA LYS A 17 -14.81 -2.69 17.33
C LYS A 17 -14.64 -1.85 18.59
N SER A 18 -13.55 -2.03 19.34
CA SER A 18 -13.28 -1.25 20.53
C SER A 18 -13.01 0.23 20.22
N PHE A 19 -12.35 0.52 19.10
CA PHE A 19 -12.08 1.90 18.67
C PHE A 19 -13.36 2.66 18.34
N ASN A 20 -14.40 1.98 17.84
CA ASN A 20 -15.65 2.66 17.50
C ASN A 20 -16.37 3.23 18.75
N ASN A 21 -16.20 2.59 19.91
CA ASN A 21 -16.85 2.96 21.16
C ASN A 21 -16.05 3.96 22.02
N GLN A 22 -14.85 4.35 21.57
CA GLN A 22 -13.94 5.22 22.33
C GLN A 22 -13.89 6.65 21.75
N THR A 23 -13.35 7.57 22.55
CA THR A 23 -12.97 8.90 22.05
C THR A 23 -11.81 8.76 21.07
N LEU A 24 -11.70 9.70 20.11
CA LEU A 24 -10.69 9.65 19.06
C LEU A 24 -9.27 9.53 19.63
N GLU A 25 -8.92 10.36 20.63
CA GLU A 25 -7.60 10.31 21.27
C GLU A 25 -7.34 8.99 22.00
N ALA A 26 -8.35 8.41 22.65
CA ALA A 26 -8.20 7.11 23.32
C ALA A 26 -7.93 5.98 22.32
N SER A 27 -8.59 6.01 21.15
CA SER A 27 -8.34 5.04 20.08
C SER A 27 -6.94 5.17 19.48
N ILE A 28 -6.46 6.41 19.27
CA ILE A 28 -5.09 6.68 18.80
C ILE A 28 -4.07 6.14 19.82
N GLU A 29 -4.20 6.50 21.11
CA GLU A 29 -3.29 6.04 22.16
C GLU A 29 -3.32 4.52 22.36
N SER A 30 -4.51 3.91 22.24
CA SER A 30 -4.64 2.46 22.29
C SER A 30 -3.88 1.78 21.16
N LEU A 31 -4.01 2.27 19.92
CA LEU A 31 -3.24 1.73 18.79
C LEU A 31 -1.73 1.95 18.98
N ILE A 32 -1.29 3.13 19.42
CA ILE A 32 0.12 3.42 19.72
C ILE A 32 0.70 2.40 20.71
N PHE A 33 -0.05 2.09 21.77
CA PHE A 33 0.36 1.12 22.77
C PHE A 33 0.53 -0.29 22.19
N LEU A 34 -0.38 -0.72 21.32
CA LEU A 34 -0.33 -2.02 20.67
C LEU A 34 0.82 -2.11 19.66
N LEU A 35 1.08 -1.03 18.92
CA LEU A 35 2.21 -0.89 17.99
C LEU A 35 3.55 -0.98 18.74
N LYS A 36 3.73 -0.21 19.82
CA LYS A 36 4.94 -0.26 20.66
C LYS A 36 5.18 -1.63 21.27
N ARG A 37 4.12 -2.35 21.62
CA ARG A 37 4.16 -3.72 22.15
C ARG A 37 4.26 -4.80 21.07
N ARG A 38 4.29 -4.41 19.79
CA ARG A 38 4.39 -5.34 18.65
C ARG A 38 3.27 -6.38 18.63
N GLN A 39 2.09 -6.00 19.12
CA GLN A 39 0.89 -6.86 19.16
C GLN A 39 0.09 -6.80 17.87
N VAL A 40 0.30 -5.75 17.08
CA VAL A 40 -0.25 -5.55 15.74
C VAL A 40 0.96 -5.38 14.83
N LYS A 41 1.04 -6.18 13.75
CA LYS A 41 2.17 -6.19 12.81
C LYS A 41 1.70 -6.34 11.36
N GLY A 42 2.51 -5.90 10.40
CA GLY A 42 2.28 -6.12 8.97
C GLY A 42 0.88 -5.68 8.51
N ASP A 43 0.12 -6.59 7.90
CA ASP A 43 -1.20 -6.30 7.32
C ASP A 43 -2.20 -5.74 8.34
N GLU A 44 -2.09 -6.15 9.61
CA GLU A 44 -2.97 -5.67 10.68
C GLU A 44 -2.68 -4.19 11.01
N CYS A 45 -1.43 -3.74 10.88
CA CYS A 45 -1.06 -2.34 11.04
C CYS A 45 -1.72 -1.48 9.96
N ALA A 46 -1.75 -1.96 8.70
CA ALA A 46 -2.36 -1.25 7.59
C ALA A 46 -3.86 -0.99 7.86
N LYS A 47 -4.59 -2.05 8.23
CA LYS A 47 -6.02 -1.98 8.52
C LYS A 47 -6.33 -1.11 9.74
N ALA A 48 -5.60 -1.30 10.83
CA ALA A 48 -5.80 -0.52 12.05
C ALA A 48 -5.51 0.98 11.81
N THR A 49 -4.47 1.29 11.02
CA THR A 49 -4.12 2.67 10.65
C THR A 49 -5.24 3.30 9.81
N ALA A 50 -5.69 2.63 8.75
CA ALA A 50 -6.78 3.14 7.91
C ALA A 50 -8.07 3.37 8.71
N HIS A 51 -8.43 2.46 9.63
CA HIS A 51 -9.56 2.67 10.54
C HIS A 51 -9.40 3.89 11.45
N ILE A 52 -8.23 4.09 12.05
CA ILE A 52 -7.98 5.28 12.87
C ILE A 52 -8.05 6.56 12.04
N LEU A 53 -7.47 6.58 10.84
CA LEU A 53 -7.53 7.76 9.96
C LEU A 53 -8.97 8.06 9.53
N ARG A 54 -9.77 7.04 9.22
CA ARG A 54 -11.22 7.21 8.97
C ARG A 54 -11.93 7.85 10.17
N GLN A 55 -11.60 7.44 11.39
CA GLN A 55 -12.14 8.08 12.59
C GLN A 55 -11.66 9.52 12.78
N VAL A 56 -10.41 9.83 12.41
CA VAL A 56 -9.90 11.22 12.42
C VAL A 56 -10.75 12.07 11.49
N VAL A 57 -11.01 11.64 10.26
CA VAL A 57 -11.85 12.38 9.30
C VAL A 57 -13.30 12.55 9.82
N ALA A 58 -13.88 11.47 10.34
CA ALA A 58 -15.26 11.43 10.81
C ALA A 58 -15.51 12.25 12.10
N LYS A 59 -14.64 12.10 13.11
CA LYS A 59 -14.86 12.64 14.46
C LYS A 59 -14.17 14.00 14.70
N SER A 60 -13.17 14.37 13.91
CA SER A 60 -12.47 15.66 14.09
C SER A 60 -13.25 16.83 13.51
N LYS A 61 -13.07 18.00 14.11
CA LYS A 61 -13.60 19.27 13.61
C LYS A 61 -12.54 19.96 12.75
N TRP A 62 -12.89 20.27 11.52
CA TRP A 62 -12.09 20.99 10.55
C TRP A 62 -13.03 21.78 9.64
N ASN A 63 -12.60 22.98 9.25
CA ASN A 63 -13.37 23.89 8.39
C ASN A 63 -12.76 24.05 6.99
N ASP A 64 -11.56 23.51 6.79
CA ASP A 64 -10.80 23.63 5.56
C ASP A 64 -9.89 22.40 5.37
N VAL A 65 -9.47 22.16 4.14
CA VAL A 65 -8.65 21.02 3.71
C VAL A 65 -7.31 21.00 4.45
N ASP A 66 -6.67 22.16 4.64
CA ASP A 66 -5.39 22.26 5.34
C ASP A 66 -5.49 21.81 6.81
N GLN A 67 -6.62 22.09 7.45
CA GLN A 67 -6.88 21.61 8.81
C GLN A 67 -7.07 20.09 8.84
N LEU A 68 -7.75 19.52 7.85
CA LEU A 68 -7.92 18.07 7.73
C LEU A 68 -6.59 17.37 7.48
N LEU A 69 -5.79 17.85 6.52
CA LEU A 69 -4.45 17.36 6.24
C LEU A 69 -3.58 17.39 7.50
N SER A 70 -3.57 18.52 8.23
CA SER A 70 -2.82 18.65 9.49
C SER A 70 -3.24 17.64 10.57
N ARG A 71 -4.55 17.34 10.67
CA ARG A 71 -5.07 16.36 11.64
C ARG A 71 -4.65 14.93 11.29
N VAL A 72 -4.76 14.56 10.02
CA VAL A 72 -4.35 13.25 9.50
C VAL A 72 -2.84 13.06 9.62
N GLN A 73 -2.06 14.08 9.26
CA GLN A 73 -0.62 14.14 9.44
C GLN A 73 -0.22 13.95 10.91
N SER A 74 -0.82 14.71 11.83
CA SER A 74 -0.52 14.62 13.26
C SER A 74 -0.80 13.23 13.85
N ALA A 75 -1.96 12.63 13.52
CA ALA A 75 -2.29 11.28 13.94
C ALA A 75 -1.34 10.24 13.31
N GLY A 76 -1.10 10.34 12.00
CA GLY A 76 -0.21 9.47 11.24
C GLY A 76 1.23 9.47 11.75
N SER A 77 1.80 10.65 12.02
CA SER A 77 3.17 10.76 12.58
C SER A 77 3.26 10.13 13.97
N ARG A 78 2.24 10.26 14.82
CA ARG A 78 2.21 9.59 16.14
C ARG A 78 2.19 8.06 16.00
N LEU A 79 1.43 7.52 15.05
CA LEU A 79 1.36 6.09 14.77
C LEU A 79 2.68 5.56 14.19
N ALA A 80 3.25 6.24 13.19
CA ALA A 80 4.50 5.84 12.56
C ALA A 80 5.67 5.85 13.55
N ARG A 81 5.73 6.85 14.45
CA ARG A 81 6.72 6.89 15.54
C ARG A 81 6.56 5.77 16.57
N ALA A 82 5.36 5.21 16.70
CA ALA A 82 5.11 4.10 17.62
C ALA A 82 5.71 2.78 17.11
N ALA A 83 5.83 2.63 15.79
CA ALA A 83 6.43 1.47 15.13
C ALA A 83 7.15 1.90 13.83
N PRO A 84 8.35 2.53 13.93
CA PRO A 84 9.07 3.04 12.75
C PRO A 84 9.50 1.93 11.78
N ILE A 85 9.59 0.69 12.28
CA ILE A 85 9.91 -0.53 11.53
C ILE A 85 8.74 -1.06 10.68
N GLU A 86 7.53 -0.51 10.85
CA GLU A 86 6.32 -0.88 10.09
C GLU A 86 6.02 0.22 9.07
N PRO A 87 6.73 0.26 7.91
CA PRO A 87 6.59 1.35 6.94
C PRO A 87 5.17 1.42 6.33
N VAL A 88 4.42 0.32 6.40
CA VAL A 88 3.03 0.24 5.96
C VAL A 88 2.13 1.29 6.61
N ILE A 89 2.42 1.70 7.85
CA ILE A 89 1.68 2.77 8.54
C ILE A 89 1.84 4.07 7.76
N GLY A 90 3.08 4.43 7.41
CA GLY A 90 3.34 5.63 6.63
C GLY A 90 2.79 5.55 5.22
N ASN A 91 2.85 4.38 4.60
CA ASN A 91 2.27 4.14 3.28
C ASN A 91 0.76 4.42 3.28
N VAL A 92 0.02 3.90 4.27
CA VAL A 92 -1.43 4.18 4.40
C VAL A 92 -1.69 5.65 4.67
N VAL A 93 -0.92 6.30 5.56
CA VAL A 93 -1.06 7.74 5.84
C VAL A 93 -0.89 8.58 4.57
N ARG A 94 0.17 8.34 3.79
CA ARG A 94 0.43 9.08 2.55
C ARG A 94 -0.66 8.85 1.50
N ARG A 95 -1.21 7.63 1.38
CA ARG A 95 -2.35 7.36 0.49
C ARG A 95 -3.59 8.15 0.90
N VAL A 96 -3.89 8.23 2.19
CA VAL A 96 -5.03 9.03 2.70
C VAL A 96 -4.80 10.53 2.49
N LEU A 97 -3.58 11.03 2.67
CA LEU A 97 -3.25 12.42 2.38
C LEU A 97 -3.38 12.75 0.88
N GLY A 98 -2.96 11.85 0.01
CA GLY A 98 -3.16 11.97 -1.44
C GLY A 98 -4.64 12.00 -1.81
N LEU A 99 -5.43 11.06 -1.25
CA LEU A 99 -6.88 11.00 -1.43
C LEU A 99 -7.56 12.33 -1.04
N ILE A 100 -7.25 12.88 0.14
CA ILE A 100 -7.84 14.15 0.60
C ILE A 100 -7.59 15.29 -0.39
N ARG A 101 -6.39 15.33 -0.99
CA ARG A 101 -6.05 16.36 -1.96
C ARG A 101 -6.79 16.16 -3.28
N ASP A 102 -6.89 14.92 -3.75
CA ASP A 102 -7.59 14.59 -4.98
C ASP A 102 -9.07 14.99 -4.88
N GLU A 103 -9.77 14.53 -3.85
CA GLU A 103 -11.18 14.89 -3.60
C GLU A 103 -11.38 16.41 -3.47
N ALA A 104 -10.49 17.09 -2.75
CA ALA A 104 -10.54 18.55 -2.61
C ALA A 104 -10.33 19.30 -3.94
N THR A 105 -9.58 18.73 -4.88
CA THR A 105 -9.39 19.33 -6.22
C THR A 105 -10.55 19.04 -7.16
N GLU A 106 -11.17 17.86 -7.06
CA GLU A 106 -12.32 17.48 -7.87
C GLU A 106 -13.56 18.30 -7.51
N ASP A 107 -13.82 18.50 -6.21
CA ASP A 107 -14.90 19.37 -5.72
C ASP A 107 -14.77 20.81 -6.25
N ARG A 108 -13.55 21.37 -6.25
CA ARG A 108 -13.31 22.74 -6.77
C ARG A 108 -13.55 22.84 -8.27
N ASN A 109 -13.10 21.85 -9.04
CA ASN A 109 -13.31 21.83 -10.48
C ASN A 109 -14.80 21.68 -10.84
N ALA A 110 -15.57 20.91 -10.05
CA ALA A 110 -17.01 20.77 -10.24
C ALA A 110 -17.75 22.10 -10.01
N ASP A 111 -17.36 22.86 -8.98
CA ASP A 111 -17.91 24.19 -8.70
C ASP A 111 -17.56 25.21 -9.80
N ASP A 112 -16.33 25.21 -10.30
CA ASP A 112 -15.89 26.09 -11.39
C ASP A 112 -16.64 25.80 -12.70
N LEU A 113 -16.81 24.52 -13.07
CA LEU A 113 -17.57 24.12 -14.25
C LEU A 113 -19.07 24.46 -14.14
N ALA A 114 -19.65 24.32 -12.94
CA ALA A 114 -21.03 24.72 -12.69
C ALA A 114 -21.22 26.24 -12.78
N SER A 115 -20.24 27.01 -12.33
CA SER A 115 -20.23 28.48 -12.41
C SER A 115 -20.11 28.96 -13.87
N GLU A 116 -19.18 28.39 -14.65
CA GLU A 116 -19.03 28.69 -16.08
C GLU A 116 -20.31 28.38 -16.87
N ALA A 117 -20.92 27.21 -16.64
CA ALA A 117 -22.19 26.83 -17.29
C ALA A 117 -23.35 27.77 -16.91
N ALA A 118 -23.41 28.26 -15.67
CA ALA A 118 -24.41 29.23 -15.25
C ALA A 118 -24.20 30.61 -15.90
N SER A 119 -22.94 31.01 -16.11
CA SER A 119 -22.59 32.27 -16.78
C SER A 119 -22.90 32.26 -18.28
N ASP A 120 -22.69 31.12 -18.97
CA ASP A 120 -23.03 30.95 -20.38
C ASP A 120 -24.54 31.02 -20.64
N ILE A 121 -25.38 30.51 -19.72
CA ILE A 121 -26.84 30.56 -19.83
C ILE A 121 -27.38 31.99 -19.70
N GLN A 122 -26.69 32.89 -18.98
CA GLN A 122 -27.08 34.31 -18.86
C GLN A 122 -26.73 35.15 -20.11
N SER A 123 -25.87 34.65 -20.99
CA SER A 123 -25.52 35.32 -22.25
C SER A 123 -26.54 35.12 -23.38
N LEU A 124 -27.50 34.20 -23.22
CA LEU A 124 -28.56 33.89 -24.19
C LEU A 124 -29.89 34.53 -23.80
N THR A 125 -29.94 35.87 -23.74
CA THR A 125 -31.21 36.60 -23.75
C THR A 125 -31.54 37.04 -25.19
N PRO A 126 -32.68 36.63 -25.79
CA PRO A 126 -33.03 37.05 -27.13
C PRO A 126 -33.55 38.51 -27.09
N SER A 127 -32.76 39.44 -27.60
CA SER A 127 -33.20 40.80 -27.89
C SER A 127 -34.21 40.80 -29.04
N THR A 128 -35.48 41.00 -28.72
CA THR A 128 -36.59 41.12 -29.67
C THR A 128 -36.50 42.45 -30.43
N ASN A 129 -36.12 42.41 -31.71
CA ASN A 129 -36.28 43.54 -32.64
C ASN A 129 -37.46 43.27 -33.58
N PRO A 130 -38.52 44.11 -33.60
CA PRO A 130 -39.63 43.96 -34.54
C PRO A 130 -39.40 44.88 -35.74
N ASN A 131 -38.72 44.38 -36.80
CA ASN A 131 -38.93 44.77 -38.19
C ASN A 131 -37.89 44.13 -39.12
N ALA A 132 -38.32 43.14 -39.93
CA ALA A 132 -37.96 42.99 -41.34
C ALA A 132 -38.62 41.74 -41.94
N HIS A 133 -39.29 41.91 -43.08
CA HIS A 133 -39.89 40.85 -43.90
C HIS A 133 -38.86 40.13 -44.81
N PRO A 134 -39.20 38.95 -45.37
CA PRO A 134 -38.23 37.96 -45.86
C PRO A 134 -37.86 38.14 -47.35
N PRO A 135 -36.82 37.43 -47.85
CA PRO A 135 -37.17 36.31 -48.75
C PRO A 135 -36.21 35.09 -48.78
N GLN A 136 -36.86 33.94 -49.02
CA GLN A 136 -36.54 32.83 -49.95
C GLN A 136 -35.28 31.95 -49.79
N ARG A 137 -35.59 30.65 -49.67
CA ARG A 137 -34.73 29.46 -49.77
C ARG A 137 -34.43 29.14 -51.25
N PRO A 138 -33.29 28.51 -51.55
CA PRO A 138 -33.35 27.18 -52.17
C PRO A 138 -32.47 26.15 -51.46
N ALA A 139 -32.77 24.88 -51.72
CA ALA A 139 -32.28 23.71 -51.01
C ALA A 139 -31.13 22.97 -51.73
N HIS A 140 -30.27 22.35 -50.90
CA HIS A 140 -29.42 21.15 -51.09
C HIS A 140 -28.26 21.15 -52.12
N VAL A 141 -27.06 20.73 -51.69
CA VAL A 141 -26.45 19.35 -51.76
C VAL A 141 -25.12 19.36 -50.95
N PRO A 142 -24.66 18.25 -50.33
CA PRO A 142 -23.88 18.26 -49.10
C PRO A 142 -22.35 18.14 -49.29
N VAL A 143 -21.59 18.79 -48.41
CA VAL A 143 -20.14 18.58 -48.26
C VAL A 143 -19.88 17.68 -47.05
N ARG A 144 -19.16 16.59 -47.31
CA ARG A 144 -18.74 15.50 -46.43
C ARG A 144 -17.90 16.01 -45.24
N PRO A 145 -18.14 15.57 -44.00
CA PRO A 145 -17.23 15.87 -42.89
C PRO A 145 -16.01 14.93 -42.89
N SER A 146 -14.84 15.49 -42.62
CA SER A 146 -13.61 14.77 -42.28
C SER A 146 -13.77 14.06 -40.93
N PRO A 147 -13.11 12.90 -40.69
CA PRO A 147 -13.28 12.17 -39.44
C PRO A 147 -12.57 12.89 -38.28
N SER A 148 -13.32 13.10 -37.21
CA SER A 148 -12.82 13.48 -35.89
C SER A 148 -12.05 12.30 -35.28
N VAL A 149 -10.77 12.52 -35.00
CA VAL A 149 -9.95 11.62 -34.19
C VAL A 149 -10.41 11.77 -32.75
N ILE A 150 -10.92 10.68 -32.17
CA ILE A 150 -11.13 10.56 -30.72
C ILE A 150 -9.73 10.52 -30.10
N SER A 151 -9.29 11.67 -29.56
CA SER A 151 -8.10 11.73 -28.72
C SER A 151 -8.47 11.21 -27.34
N THR A 152 -8.25 9.92 -27.09
CA THR A 152 -8.12 9.39 -25.73
C THR A 152 -6.97 10.13 -25.06
N GLY A 153 -7.26 10.80 -23.94
CA GLY A 153 -6.29 11.60 -23.19
C GLY A 153 -5.13 10.75 -22.69
N LEU A 154 -3.99 10.82 -23.39
CA LEU A 154 -2.70 10.53 -22.79
C LEU A 154 -2.43 11.67 -21.78
N GLN A 155 -2.43 11.35 -20.48
CA GLN A 155 -1.83 12.22 -19.48
C GLN A 155 -0.32 12.27 -19.73
N VAL A 156 0.12 13.27 -20.49
CA VAL A 156 1.53 13.58 -20.70
C VAL A 156 2.10 14.12 -19.39
N SER A 157 3.23 13.54 -18.95
CA SER A 157 3.97 13.94 -17.76
C SER A 157 4.19 15.46 -17.70
N LYS A 158 3.53 16.12 -16.73
CA LYS A 158 3.56 17.56 -16.48
C LYS A 158 4.95 18.12 -16.11
N SER A 159 5.95 17.26 -15.90
CA SER A 159 7.24 17.65 -15.30
C SER A 159 8.15 18.45 -16.25
N MET A 160 8.26 18.10 -17.54
CA MET A 160 9.13 18.85 -18.48
C MET A 160 8.43 20.03 -19.19
N PHE A 161 7.11 20.10 -19.18
CA PHE A 161 6.36 21.20 -19.79
C PHE A 161 6.28 22.45 -18.90
N ASN A 162 6.44 22.30 -17.58
CA ASN A 162 6.47 23.43 -16.64
C ASN A 162 7.70 24.35 -16.81
N LEU A 163 8.71 23.90 -17.56
CA LEU A 163 9.88 24.72 -17.93
C LEU A 163 9.61 25.65 -19.13
N LEU A 164 8.52 25.41 -19.89
CA LEU A 164 8.15 26.18 -21.08
C LEU A 164 6.99 27.14 -20.82
N SER A 165 6.37 27.16 -19.64
CA SER A 165 5.38 28.16 -19.27
C SER A 165 6.08 29.49 -18.93
N VAL A 166 6.27 30.31 -19.97
CA VAL A 166 6.69 31.70 -19.82
C VAL A 166 5.58 32.46 -19.11
N ALA A 167 5.86 32.95 -17.90
CA ALA A 167 5.03 33.96 -17.24
C ALA A 167 5.07 35.25 -18.09
N ASN A 168 3.92 35.67 -18.64
CA ASN A 168 3.80 36.99 -19.27
C ASN A 168 3.78 38.06 -18.16
N PRO A 169 4.74 39.00 -18.11
CA PRO A 169 4.67 40.12 -17.20
C PRO A 169 3.98 41.30 -17.90
N GLY A 170 2.78 41.63 -17.45
CA GLY A 170 2.10 42.87 -17.83
C GLY A 170 0.70 42.65 -18.39
N ASP A 171 -0.28 42.60 -17.49
CA ASP A 171 -1.49 43.39 -17.69
C ASP A 171 -2.20 43.67 -16.35
N SER A 172 -2.37 44.95 -16.09
CA SER A 172 -3.31 45.58 -15.17
C SER A 172 -3.50 47.00 -15.72
N PRO A 173 -4.64 47.70 -15.54
CA PRO A 173 -5.80 47.39 -14.70
C PRO A 173 -7.17 47.61 -15.41
N ILE A 174 -8.30 47.33 -14.74
CA ILE A 174 -9.46 48.25 -14.58
C ILE A 174 -10.33 47.73 -13.42
N THR A 175 -10.69 48.67 -12.55
CA THR A 175 -11.57 48.60 -11.40
C THR A 175 -13.06 48.47 -11.76
N GLY A 176 -13.82 47.71 -10.96
CA GLY A 176 -15.20 48.07 -10.60
C GLY A 176 -16.31 47.12 -11.02
N ALA A 177 -16.54 46.07 -10.23
CA ALA A 177 -17.89 45.63 -9.85
C ALA A 177 -17.78 44.76 -8.59
N SER A 178 -18.36 45.21 -7.49
CA SER A 178 -18.50 44.42 -6.27
C SER A 178 -19.50 43.29 -6.54
N THR A 179 -19.01 42.10 -6.85
CA THR A 179 -19.78 40.88 -6.66
C THR A 179 -19.79 40.58 -5.16
N PRO A 180 -20.95 40.46 -4.50
CA PRO A 180 -20.98 40.09 -3.10
C PRO A 180 -20.40 38.69 -2.98
N MET A 181 -19.37 38.52 -2.14
CA MET A 181 -19.00 37.22 -1.61
C MET A 181 -20.20 36.70 -0.81
N SER A 182 -21.11 36.02 -1.50
CA SER A 182 -21.99 35.06 -0.87
C SER A 182 -21.06 34.06 -0.19
N GLN A 183 -21.14 33.99 1.13
CA GLN A 183 -20.54 32.94 1.92
C GLN A 183 -20.95 31.59 1.30
N ALA A 184 -20.03 30.96 0.56
CA ALA A 184 -20.11 29.55 0.22
C ALA A 184 -19.87 28.78 1.54
N GLN A 185 -20.96 28.60 2.27
CA GLN A 185 -21.03 28.03 3.60
C GLN A 185 -21.50 26.54 3.49
N PRO A 186 -21.53 25.79 4.60
CA PRO A 186 -20.92 24.47 4.92
C PRO A 186 -21.22 23.21 4.07
N ALA A 187 -21.86 23.30 2.90
CA ALA A 187 -22.21 22.13 2.09
C ALA A 187 -20.98 21.36 1.55
N SER A 188 -19.92 22.08 1.17
CA SER A 188 -18.67 21.50 0.64
C SER A 188 -17.91 20.64 1.68
N VAL A 189 -17.81 21.08 2.93
CA VAL A 189 -17.05 20.35 3.98
C VAL A 189 -17.72 19.03 4.38
N HIS A 190 -19.05 18.95 4.33
CA HIS A 190 -19.76 17.71 4.61
C HIS A 190 -19.67 16.74 3.43
N ALA A 191 -19.77 17.22 2.19
CA ALA A 191 -19.59 16.43 0.98
C ALA A 191 -18.18 15.82 0.95
N LEU A 192 -17.14 16.66 1.05
CA LEU A 192 -15.75 16.22 1.12
C LEU A 192 -15.48 15.22 2.25
N ARG A 193 -16.12 15.41 3.42
CA ARG A 193 -16.01 14.44 4.52
C ARG A 193 -16.55 13.06 4.12
N SER A 194 -17.67 13.00 3.40
CA SER A 194 -18.25 11.74 2.94
C SER A 194 -17.35 11.07 1.91
N GLU A 195 -16.93 11.80 0.87
CA GLU A 195 -16.09 11.26 -0.20
C GLU A 195 -14.74 10.74 0.34
N VAL A 196 -14.08 11.49 1.22
CA VAL A 196 -12.85 11.03 1.87
C VAL A 196 -13.09 9.80 2.75
N MET A 197 -14.23 9.74 3.46
CA MET A 197 -14.56 8.56 4.28
C MET A 197 -14.80 7.32 3.43
N ASP A 198 -15.45 7.48 2.28
CA ASP A 198 -15.75 6.40 1.34
C ASP A 198 -14.45 5.95 0.64
N GLY A 199 -13.60 6.86 0.19
CA GLY A 199 -12.29 6.52 -0.36
C GLY A 199 -11.35 5.83 0.64
N ILE A 200 -11.41 6.15 1.95
CA ILE A 200 -10.67 5.38 2.96
C ILE A 200 -11.25 3.96 3.13
N GLU A 201 -12.56 3.79 3.00
CA GLU A 201 -13.20 2.47 3.01
C GLU A 201 -12.79 1.64 1.77
N GLU A 202 -12.64 2.28 0.60
CA GLU A 202 -12.07 1.63 -0.59
C GLU A 202 -10.63 1.15 -0.37
N ILE A 203 -9.78 1.95 0.29
CA ILE A 203 -8.42 1.54 0.67
C ILE A 203 -8.48 0.33 1.63
N LEU A 204 -9.41 0.33 2.59
CA LEU A 204 -9.60 -0.81 3.51
C LEU A 204 -10.01 -2.08 2.75
N ASP A 205 -10.94 -1.96 1.81
CA ASP A 205 -11.40 -3.07 0.96
C ASP A 205 -10.29 -3.59 0.05
N GLU A 206 -9.47 -2.71 -0.53
CA GLU A 206 -8.27 -3.10 -1.27
C GLU A 206 -7.32 -3.91 -0.39
N ILE A 207 -7.00 -3.44 0.82
CA ILE A 207 -6.12 -4.16 1.76
C ILE A 207 -6.72 -5.53 2.11
N ASN A 208 -8.04 -5.62 2.28
CA ASN A 208 -8.73 -6.87 2.61
C ASN A 208 -8.69 -7.88 1.46
N GLN A 209 -8.80 -7.41 0.21
CA GLN A 209 -8.89 -8.24 -0.99
C GLN A 209 -7.54 -8.57 -1.62
N ALA A 210 -6.48 -7.82 -1.29
CA ALA A 210 -5.18 -7.90 -1.96
C ALA A 210 -4.59 -9.33 -2.01
N ASP A 211 -4.69 -10.09 -0.92
CA ASP A 211 -4.22 -11.48 -0.87
C ASP A 211 -4.97 -12.39 -1.86
N ASP A 212 -6.29 -12.21 -1.98
CA ASP A 212 -7.12 -13.03 -2.85
C ASP A 212 -6.91 -12.65 -4.33
N GLN A 213 -6.69 -11.36 -4.61
CA GLN A 213 -6.28 -10.84 -5.92
C GLN A 213 -4.92 -11.40 -6.33
N ILE A 214 -3.91 -11.36 -5.44
CA ILE A 214 -2.58 -11.97 -5.69
C ILE A 214 -2.70 -13.48 -5.92
N ALA A 215 -3.47 -14.19 -5.08
CA ALA A 215 -3.71 -15.62 -5.25
C ALA A 215 -4.40 -15.94 -6.59
N GLY A 216 -5.17 -15.00 -7.16
CA GLY A 216 -5.77 -15.10 -8.48
C GLY A 216 -4.76 -15.36 -9.60
N PHE A 217 -3.54 -14.82 -9.50
CA PHE A 217 -2.47 -15.00 -10.49
C PHE A 217 -1.66 -16.30 -10.33
N SER A 218 -2.00 -17.13 -9.34
CA SER A 218 -1.24 -18.34 -9.00
C SER A 218 -1.24 -19.40 -10.10
N ASP A 219 -2.29 -19.45 -10.93
CA ASP A 219 -2.32 -20.33 -12.08
C ASP A 219 -1.34 -19.86 -13.16
N ILE A 220 -1.24 -18.58 -13.48
CA ILE A 220 -0.29 -18.12 -14.50
C ILE A 220 1.17 -18.35 -14.07
N GLN A 221 1.47 -18.27 -12.77
CA GLN A 221 2.84 -18.33 -12.25
C GLN A 221 3.34 -19.76 -11.95
N ILE A 222 2.48 -20.65 -11.44
CA ILE A 222 2.87 -22.02 -11.06
C ILE A 222 2.36 -22.98 -12.13
N HIS A 223 3.25 -23.79 -12.72
CA HIS A 223 2.95 -24.76 -13.77
C HIS A 223 2.95 -26.20 -13.25
N PRO A 224 2.21 -27.13 -13.89
CA PRO A 224 2.26 -28.53 -13.53
C PRO A 224 3.68 -29.10 -13.61
N GLY A 225 4.09 -29.84 -12.58
CA GLY A 225 5.44 -30.41 -12.49
C GLY A 225 6.52 -29.47 -11.94
N ASP A 226 6.19 -28.21 -11.63
CA ASP A 226 7.13 -27.28 -11.00
C ASP A 226 7.60 -27.79 -9.62
N TYR A 227 8.85 -27.50 -9.30
CA TYR A 227 9.39 -27.46 -7.95
C TYR A 227 9.44 -26.00 -7.50
N VAL A 228 8.57 -25.63 -6.57
CA VAL A 228 8.46 -24.27 -6.02
C VAL A 228 9.10 -24.24 -4.65
N LEU A 229 10.13 -23.42 -4.46
CA LEU A 229 10.70 -23.15 -3.14
C LEU A 229 9.97 -21.99 -2.48
N ALA A 230 9.38 -22.23 -1.31
CA ALA A 230 8.80 -21.21 -0.46
C ALA A 230 9.63 -21.08 0.82
N TYR A 231 10.35 -19.98 0.96
CA TYR A 231 11.11 -19.68 2.18
C TYR A 231 10.21 -18.93 3.17
N GLN A 232 10.04 -19.49 4.37
CA GLN A 232 9.19 -18.97 5.45
C GLN A 232 7.84 -18.41 4.93
N PRO A 233 6.98 -19.26 4.33
CA PRO A 233 5.79 -18.79 3.65
C PRO A 233 4.89 -17.98 4.58
N SER A 234 4.61 -16.73 4.19
CA SER A 234 3.64 -15.88 4.87
C SER A 234 2.21 -16.25 4.49
N ARG A 235 1.23 -15.62 5.14
CA ARG A 235 -0.20 -15.78 4.82
C ARG A 235 -0.50 -15.60 3.32
N THR A 236 0.09 -14.59 2.67
CA THR A 236 -0.09 -14.34 1.24
C THR A 236 0.47 -15.50 0.41
N VAL A 237 1.67 -16.00 0.75
CA VAL A 237 2.29 -17.15 0.07
C VAL A 237 1.49 -18.43 0.29
N GLU A 238 1.01 -18.68 1.51
CA GLU A 238 0.15 -19.83 1.81
C GLU A 238 -1.12 -19.83 0.96
N ARG A 239 -1.82 -18.68 0.91
CA ARG A 239 -3.03 -18.50 0.10
C ARG A 239 -2.73 -18.72 -1.38
N PHE A 240 -1.64 -18.16 -1.88
CA PHE A 240 -1.19 -18.31 -3.26
C PHE A 240 -0.93 -19.78 -3.63
N LEU A 241 -0.18 -20.50 -2.79
CA LEU A 241 0.13 -21.92 -3.01
C LEU A 241 -1.11 -22.81 -2.94
N ILE A 242 -2.00 -22.56 -1.97
CA ILE A 242 -3.26 -23.32 -1.82
C ILE A 242 -4.16 -23.07 -3.05
N LYS A 243 -4.24 -21.83 -3.53
CA LYS A 243 -5.02 -21.49 -4.73
C LYS A 243 -4.46 -22.19 -5.97
N ALA A 244 -3.14 -22.21 -6.17
CA ALA A 244 -2.52 -22.98 -7.24
C ALA A 244 -2.81 -24.48 -7.12
N ALA A 245 -2.71 -25.04 -5.91
CA ALA A 245 -2.94 -26.45 -5.63
C ALA A 245 -4.36 -26.92 -5.98
N SER A 246 -5.34 -26.03 -5.95
CA SER A 246 -6.71 -26.35 -6.36
C SER A 246 -6.87 -26.68 -7.85
N LYS A 247 -5.93 -26.23 -8.70
CA LYS A 247 -5.98 -26.40 -10.15
C LYS A 247 -4.80 -27.20 -10.72
N ARG A 248 -3.67 -27.26 -10.01
CA ARG A 248 -2.38 -27.73 -10.57
C ARG A 248 -1.67 -28.65 -9.59
N ARG A 249 -0.95 -29.64 -10.14
CA ARG A 249 -0.09 -30.53 -9.37
C ARG A 249 1.37 -30.17 -9.57
N PHE A 250 2.05 -29.86 -8.48
CA PHE A 250 3.44 -29.43 -8.43
C PHE A 250 4.03 -29.90 -7.09
N THR A 251 5.30 -29.59 -6.84
CA THR A 251 5.98 -29.90 -5.59
C THR A 251 6.38 -28.60 -4.90
N VAL A 252 6.06 -28.48 -3.61
CA VAL A 252 6.46 -27.34 -2.78
C VAL A 252 7.58 -27.77 -1.85
N ILE A 253 8.70 -27.06 -1.91
CA ILE A 253 9.78 -27.16 -0.93
C ILE A 253 9.58 -26.01 0.05
N ILE A 254 9.23 -26.33 1.30
CA ILE A 254 9.06 -25.34 2.36
C ILE A 254 10.38 -25.27 3.11
N ALA A 255 11.08 -24.15 2.95
CA ALA A 255 12.31 -23.87 3.69
C ALA A 255 12.01 -22.97 4.89
N SER A 256 12.53 -23.32 6.06
CA SER A 256 12.44 -22.46 7.24
C SER A 256 13.69 -22.58 8.11
N HIS A 257 13.88 -21.58 8.96
CA HIS A 257 14.82 -21.71 10.07
C HIS A 257 14.35 -22.85 10.99
N ALA A 258 15.29 -23.64 11.52
CA ALA A 258 14.98 -24.65 12.51
C ALA A 258 14.89 -23.96 13.88
N PHE A 259 13.71 -23.49 14.27
CA PHE A 259 13.51 -23.02 15.64
C PHE A 259 13.36 -24.21 16.57
N SER A 260 14.22 -24.29 17.60
CA SER A 260 14.13 -25.25 18.68
C SER A 260 13.32 -24.70 19.86
N ASP A 261 12.27 -23.92 19.59
CA ASP A 261 11.31 -23.68 20.66
C ASP A 261 10.48 -24.97 20.78
N GLY A 262 10.21 -25.45 22.00
CA GLY A 262 9.67 -26.79 22.30
C GLY A 262 8.27 -27.11 21.74
N ALA A 263 7.87 -26.51 20.62
CA ALA A 263 6.69 -26.81 19.84
C ALA A 263 6.72 -28.27 19.37
N SER A 264 5.65 -29.00 19.73
CA SER A 264 5.45 -30.41 19.40
C SER A 264 5.32 -30.67 17.89
N GLU A 265 4.97 -29.64 17.10
CA GLU A 265 4.76 -29.78 15.65
C GLU A 265 5.78 -28.99 14.82
N PRO A 266 6.27 -29.56 13.70
CA PRO A 266 7.15 -28.86 12.77
C PRO A 266 6.44 -27.66 12.14
N PRO A 267 7.15 -26.53 11.93
CA PRO A 267 6.57 -25.30 11.39
C PRO A 267 5.83 -25.58 10.08
N TYR A 268 4.73 -24.87 9.81
CA TYR A 268 3.89 -25.03 8.60
C TYR A 268 3.20 -26.40 8.43
N ALA A 269 2.94 -27.13 9.53
CA ALA A 269 2.21 -28.41 9.47
C ALA A 269 0.81 -28.29 8.84
N MET A 270 0.08 -27.22 9.18
CA MET A 270 -1.25 -26.96 8.63
C MET A 270 -1.22 -26.69 7.13
N LEU A 271 -0.25 -25.91 6.64
CA LEU A 271 -0.05 -25.66 5.21
C LEU A 271 0.22 -26.95 4.46
N ARG A 272 1.16 -27.78 4.96
CA ARG A 272 1.46 -29.09 4.36
C ARG A 272 0.23 -29.97 4.27
N LYS A 273 -0.55 -30.05 5.35
CA LYS A 273 -1.79 -30.84 5.38
C LYS A 273 -2.76 -30.38 4.28
N LYS A 274 -2.93 -29.07 4.11
CA LYS A 274 -3.80 -28.50 3.06
C LYS A 274 -3.27 -28.80 1.64
N LEU A 275 -1.97 -28.64 1.41
CA LEU A 275 -1.34 -28.90 0.10
C LEU A 275 -1.38 -30.39 -0.26
N ASN A 276 -1.07 -31.28 0.68
CA ASN A 276 -1.14 -32.72 0.47
C ASN A 276 -2.58 -33.19 0.21
N ALA A 277 -3.57 -32.61 0.90
CA ALA A 277 -4.99 -32.89 0.64
C ALA A 277 -5.42 -32.44 -0.77
N ALA A 278 -4.84 -31.38 -1.30
CA ALA A 278 -5.00 -30.94 -2.69
C ALA A 278 -4.13 -31.72 -3.69
N GLY A 279 -3.34 -32.69 -3.22
CA GLY A 279 -2.54 -33.56 -4.09
C GLY A 279 -1.21 -32.96 -4.57
N VAL A 280 -0.72 -31.92 -3.90
CA VAL A 280 0.60 -31.30 -4.09
C VAL A 280 1.59 -31.91 -3.10
N ASN A 281 2.75 -32.35 -3.60
CA ASN A 281 3.78 -32.94 -2.75
C ASN A 281 4.51 -31.84 -1.97
N THR A 282 4.75 -32.04 -0.68
CA THR A 282 5.51 -31.09 0.14
C THR A 282 6.80 -31.68 0.69
N ILE A 283 7.90 -30.94 0.60
CA ILE A 283 9.21 -31.29 1.17
C ILE A 283 9.55 -30.25 2.24
N ASN A 284 9.89 -30.69 3.45
CA ASN A 284 10.38 -29.79 4.49
C ASN A 284 11.90 -29.68 4.38
N LEU A 285 12.43 -28.46 4.35
CA LEU A 285 13.85 -28.19 4.20
C LEU A 285 14.33 -27.27 5.32
N ALA A 286 15.34 -27.71 6.07
CA ALA A 286 16.06 -26.83 6.97
C ALA A 286 16.90 -25.82 6.17
N SER A 287 17.02 -24.59 6.67
CA SER A 287 17.74 -23.50 5.98
C SER A 287 19.17 -23.85 5.57
N ASN A 288 19.89 -24.68 6.33
CA ASN A 288 21.25 -25.13 5.99
C ASN A 288 21.31 -26.04 4.75
N GLY A 289 20.19 -26.65 4.34
CA GLY A 289 20.09 -27.51 3.17
C GLY A 289 19.69 -26.78 1.89
N LEU A 290 19.46 -25.46 1.95
CA LEU A 290 18.92 -24.68 0.83
C LEU A 290 19.74 -24.84 -0.45
N MET A 291 21.05 -24.65 -0.35
CA MET A 291 21.98 -24.70 -1.48
C MET A 291 21.95 -26.04 -2.23
N ALA A 292 21.70 -27.15 -1.53
CA ALA A 292 21.65 -28.48 -2.14
C ALA A 292 20.38 -28.72 -2.97
N TYR A 293 19.29 -28.00 -2.67
CA TYR A 293 17.99 -28.20 -3.32
C TYR A 293 17.68 -27.16 -4.39
N ILE A 294 18.27 -25.96 -4.32
CA ILE A 294 18.10 -24.89 -5.31
C ILE A 294 18.27 -25.36 -6.77
N PRO A 295 19.25 -26.21 -7.14
CA PRO A 295 19.38 -26.69 -8.53
C PRO A 295 18.12 -27.38 -9.08
N ARG A 296 17.36 -28.05 -8.20
CA ARG A 296 16.13 -28.79 -8.55
C ARG A 296 14.88 -27.90 -8.59
N VAL A 297 14.96 -26.71 -8.01
CA VAL A 297 13.85 -25.76 -7.96
C VAL A 297 13.68 -25.09 -9.33
N ASN A 298 12.43 -24.85 -9.72
CA ASN A 298 12.08 -24.09 -10.93
C ASN A 298 11.92 -22.60 -10.63
N LYS A 299 11.44 -22.24 -9.44
CA LYS A 299 11.22 -20.85 -8.99
C LYS A 299 11.20 -20.72 -7.48
N VAL A 300 11.65 -19.59 -6.98
CA VAL A 300 11.61 -19.22 -5.56
C VAL A 300 10.51 -18.19 -5.36
N ILE A 301 9.65 -18.43 -4.36
CA ILE A 301 8.53 -17.55 -4.01
C ILE A 301 8.62 -17.20 -2.54
N PHE A 302 8.59 -15.91 -2.23
CA PHE A 302 8.40 -15.41 -0.87
C PHE A 302 7.62 -14.11 -0.89
N SER A 303 7.29 -13.56 0.27
CA SER A 303 6.65 -12.25 0.39
C SER A 303 7.59 -11.24 1.01
N ALA A 304 7.30 -9.96 0.82
CA ALA A 304 7.99 -8.88 1.49
C ALA A 304 7.12 -8.22 2.57
N LYS A 305 7.78 -7.66 3.59
CA LYS A 305 7.19 -6.71 4.54
C LYS A 305 7.00 -5.34 3.89
N ALA A 306 7.94 -4.95 3.02
CA ALA A 306 7.87 -3.72 2.23
C ALA A 306 8.67 -3.83 0.93
N VAL A 307 8.26 -3.08 -0.10
CA VAL A 307 9.01 -2.87 -1.34
C VAL A 307 9.37 -1.39 -1.41
N TYR A 308 10.64 -1.04 -1.50
CA TYR A 308 11.09 0.36 -1.58
C TYR A 308 11.08 0.88 -3.03
N GLN A 309 11.20 2.20 -3.19
CA GLN A 309 11.17 2.85 -4.50
C GLN A 309 12.26 2.31 -5.43
N ASN A 310 13.45 2.03 -4.92
CA ASN A 310 14.52 1.38 -5.68
C ASN A 310 14.24 -0.09 -6.08
N GLY A 311 13.14 -0.68 -5.59
CA GLY A 311 12.73 -2.06 -5.79
C GLY A 311 13.28 -3.04 -4.76
N GLY A 312 14.13 -2.60 -3.83
CA GLY A 312 14.64 -3.46 -2.78
C GLY A 312 13.55 -3.83 -1.77
N LEU A 313 13.79 -4.90 -1.02
CA LEU A 313 12.78 -5.51 -0.17
C LEU A 313 13.19 -5.54 1.28
N LEU A 314 12.27 -5.18 2.17
CA LEU A 314 12.35 -5.60 3.58
C LEU A 314 11.64 -6.95 3.72
N VAL A 315 12.33 -7.94 4.27
CA VAL A 315 11.84 -9.33 4.38
C VAL A 315 12.11 -9.90 5.77
N ASP A 316 11.54 -11.08 6.05
CA ASP A 316 11.95 -11.89 7.20
C ASP A 316 13.36 -12.47 7.03
N SER A 317 14.07 -12.57 8.14
CA SER A 317 15.47 -13.02 8.20
C SER A 317 15.72 -14.36 7.49
N GLY A 318 16.80 -14.40 6.72
CA GLY A 318 17.25 -15.55 5.96
C GLY A 318 16.61 -15.68 4.58
N SER A 319 15.58 -14.89 4.25
CA SER A 319 15.03 -14.84 2.88
C SER A 319 16.07 -14.36 1.86
N CYS A 320 17.01 -13.52 2.30
CA CYS A 320 18.14 -13.07 1.49
C CYS A 320 19.02 -14.24 1.01
N ILE A 321 19.22 -15.27 1.85
CA ILE A 321 19.99 -16.48 1.48
C ILE A 321 19.27 -17.23 0.35
N ALA A 322 17.95 -17.31 0.41
CA ALA A 322 17.15 -17.94 -0.65
C ALA A 322 17.22 -17.18 -1.96
N ALA A 323 17.10 -15.84 -1.92
CA ALA A 323 17.21 -15.00 -3.10
C ALA A 323 18.61 -15.05 -3.72
N GLN A 324 19.67 -14.96 -2.90
CA GLN A 324 21.04 -15.05 -3.35
C GLN A 324 21.35 -16.40 -4.00
N ALA A 325 20.95 -17.51 -3.36
CA ALA A 325 21.14 -18.84 -3.92
C ALA A 325 20.33 -19.03 -5.21
N ALA A 326 19.10 -18.52 -5.27
CA ALA A 326 18.30 -18.57 -6.49
C ALA A 326 19.00 -17.83 -7.64
N HIS A 327 19.51 -16.63 -7.37
CA HIS A 327 20.23 -15.80 -8.33
C HIS A 327 21.47 -16.50 -8.88
N GLU A 328 22.29 -17.13 -8.01
CA GLU A 328 23.49 -17.87 -8.40
C GLU A 328 23.17 -19.06 -9.34
N TYR A 329 22.03 -19.71 -9.16
CA TYR A 329 21.57 -20.83 -9.98
C TYR A 329 20.60 -20.43 -11.10
N LEU A 330 20.49 -19.12 -11.38
CA LEU A 330 19.61 -18.57 -12.42
C LEU A 330 18.15 -19.04 -12.27
N LYS A 331 17.68 -19.11 -11.03
CA LYS A 331 16.30 -19.46 -10.68
C LYS A 331 15.50 -18.18 -10.47
N PRO A 332 14.34 -18.03 -11.13
CA PRO A 332 13.53 -16.83 -10.98
C PRO A 332 13.03 -16.68 -9.54
N VAL A 333 13.18 -15.47 -9.01
CA VAL A 333 12.69 -15.01 -7.70
C VAL A 333 11.44 -14.17 -7.90
N ILE A 334 10.32 -14.67 -7.37
CA ILE A 334 9.01 -14.03 -7.45
C ILE A 334 8.60 -13.58 -6.06
N VAL A 335 8.32 -12.29 -5.90
CA VAL A 335 7.94 -11.72 -4.62
C VAL A 335 6.47 -11.34 -4.62
N LEU A 336 5.72 -11.91 -3.68
CA LEU A 336 4.32 -11.60 -3.48
C LEU A 336 4.20 -10.41 -2.53
N CYS A 337 3.73 -9.26 -3.04
CA CYS A 337 3.58 -8.08 -2.21
C CYS A 337 2.43 -7.19 -2.69
N PRO A 338 1.40 -6.97 -1.87
CA PRO A 338 0.37 -5.97 -2.14
C PRO A 338 0.93 -4.55 -2.29
N VAL A 339 0.26 -3.72 -3.10
CA VAL A 339 0.71 -2.34 -3.37
C VAL A 339 0.69 -1.47 -2.12
N TYR A 340 -0.21 -1.70 -1.15
CA TYR A 340 -0.21 -0.93 0.11
C TYR A 340 1.07 -1.08 0.95
N LYS A 341 1.94 -2.06 0.65
CA LYS A 341 3.27 -2.24 1.27
C LYS A 341 4.41 -1.59 0.48
N PHE A 342 4.11 -0.88 -0.60
CA PHE A 342 5.12 -0.19 -1.41
C PHE A 342 5.46 1.15 -0.76
N CYS A 343 6.74 1.40 -0.55
CA CYS A 343 7.26 2.62 0.05
C CYS A 343 7.70 3.55 -1.08
N PRO A 344 7.22 4.80 -1.11
CA PRO A 344 7.67 5.79 -2.09
C PRO A 344 9.04 6.38 -1.75
N GLU A 345 9.67 5.95 -0.66
CA GLU A 345 11.00 6.36 -0.23
C GLU A 345 12.00 5.21 -0.43
N ASP A 346 13.29 5.54 -0.35
CA ASP A 346 14.36 4.55 -0.22
C ASP A 346 14.48 4.06 1.24
N PRO A 347 15.03 2.86 1.49
CA PRO A 347 15.20 2.36 2.84
C PRO A 347 16.19 3.22 3.61
N SER A 348 15.91 3.48 4.89
CA SER A 348 16.91 4.08 5.78
C SER A 348 18.06 3.10 6.05
N ASP A 349 19.20 3.62 6.47
CA ASP A 349 20.35 2.80 6.86
C ASP A 349 19.99 1.82 7.99
N GLU A 350 19.15 2.26 8.94
CA GLU A 350 18.67 1.42 10.04
C GLU A 350 17.85 0.23 9.55
N VAL A 351 16.95 0.46 8.58
CA VAL A 351 16.16 -0.63 8.00
C VAL A 351 17.05 -1.60 7.23
N SER A 352 18.04 -1.07 6.50
CA SER A 352 18.98 -1.86 5.72
C SER A 352 19.88 -2.74 6.60
N ARG A 353 20.18 -2.32 7.83
CA ARG A 353 20.96 -3.11 8.80
C ARG A 353 20.19 -4.28 9.42
N GLY A 354 18.88 -4.32 9.27
CA GLY A 354 18.04 -5.35 9.87
C GLY A 354 17.73 -5.09 11.34
N GLU A 355 16.57 -5.58 11.78
CA GLU A 355 16.09 -5.40 13.14
C GLU A 355 16.62 -6.51 14.05
N LEU A 356 17.06 -6.17 15.25
CA LEU A 356 17.47 -7.14 16.26
C LEU A 356 16.27 -7.58 17.12
N GLY A 357 16.02 -8.89 17.12
CA GLY A 357 15.03 -9.57 17.94
C GLY A 357 15.61 -10.16 19.23
N ASN A 358 14.82 -11.01 19.89
CA ASN A 358 15.19 -11.59 21.17
C ASN A 358 16.25 -12.71 20.99
N PRO A 359 17.45 -12.59 21.59
CA PRO A 359 18.51 -13.60 21.48
C PRO A 359 18.19 -14.91 22.22
N SER A 360 17.19 -14.89 23.12
CA SER A 360 16.77 -16.07 23.91
C SER A 360 16.25 -17.22 23.05
N SER A 361 15.91 -16.94 21.79
CA SER A 361 15.52 -17.94 20.79
C SER A 361 16.68 -18.85 20.34
N TYR A 362 17.92 -18.39 20.51
CA TYR A 362 19.14 -19.14 20.19
C TYR A 362 19.86 -19.64 21.44
N VAL A 363 19.95 -18.80 22.47
CA VAL A 363 20.60 -19.15 23.74
C VAL A 363 19.66 -18.84 24.89
N SER A 364 19.12 -19.87 25.52
CA SER A 364 18.27 -19.70 26.71
C SER A 364 19.06 -19.03 27.83
N TYR A 365 18.42 -18.12 28.56
CA TYR A 365 18.99 -17.47 29.74
C TYR A 365 19.44 -18.48 30.82
N ALA A 366 18.82 -19.67 30.84
CA ALA A 366 19.21 -20.75 31.74
C ALA A 366 20.61 -21.32 31.45
N ASN A 367 21.18 -21.06 30.27
CA ASN A 367 22.48 -21.57 29.84
C ASN A 367 23.64 -20.70 30.36
N GLY A 368 23.56 -20.25 31.61
CA GLY A 368 24.38 -19.21 32.27
C GLY A 368 25.78 -18.97 31.68
N PRO A 369 26.75 -19.90 31.79
CA PRO A 369 28.12 -19.69 31.29
C PRO A 369 28.22 -19.39 29.79
N ALA A 370 27.28 -19.87 28.98
CA ALA A 370 27.24 -19.60 27.54
C ALA A 370 26.70 -18.20 27.23
N VAL A 371 25.84 -17.65 28.09
CA VAL A 371 25.31 -16.28 27.94
C VAL A 371 26.43 -15.26 28.21
N ASP A 372 27.32 -15.53 29.17
CA ASP A 372 28.44 -14.63 29.50
C ASP A 372 29.60 -14.73 28.50
N ALA A 373 29.69 -15.83 27.75
CA ALA A 373 30.81 -16.13 26.84
C ALA A 373 30.51 -15.81 25.36
N LEU A 374 29.26 -15.54 24.99
CA LEU A 374 28.84 -15.36 23.60
C LEU A 374 28.11 -14.03 23.42
N GLU A 375 28.47 -13.31 22.36
CA GLU A 375 27.62 -12.25 21.82
C GLU A 375 26.65 -12.89 20.82
N VAL A 376 25.36 -12.79 21.12
CA VAL A 376 24.29 -13.42 20.34
C VAL A 376 23.42 -12.33 19.73
N GLU A 377 23.55 -12.13 18.42
CA GLU A 377 22.68 -11.26 17.64
C GLU A 377 21.61 -12.09 16.92
N ASN A 378 20.35 -11.68 17.05
CA ASN A 378 19.23 -12.27 16.34
C ASN A 378 18.65 -11.24 15.37
N THR A 379 19.01 -11.29 14.10
CA THR A 379 18.35 -10.45 13.09
C THR A 379 17.01 -11.06 12.71
N VAL A 380 15.93 -10.27 12.81
CA VAL A 380 14.56 -10.71 12.46
C VAL A 380 14.12 -10.25 11.07
N THR A 381 14.80 -9.25 10.52
CA THR A 381 14.58 -8.76 9.16
C THR A 381 15.88 -8.65 8.40
N ASP A 382 15.79 -8.87 7.08
CA ASP A 382 16.87 -8.62 6.14
C ASP A 382 16.41 -7.62 5.07
N TYR A 383 17.38 -7.03 4.39
CA TYR A 383 17.18 -6.28 3.16
C TYR A 383 17.67 -7.11 1.96
N ILE A 384 16.80 -7.27 0.95
CA ILE A 384 17.17 -7.90 -0.32
C ILE A 384 17.33 -6.79 -1.37
N PRO A 385 18.53 -6.66 -1.98
CA PRO A 385 18.74 -5.69 -3.02
C PRO A 385 17.94 -6.08 -4.28
N PRO A 386 17.47 -5.08 -5.05
CA PRO A 386 16.54 -5.33 -6.14
C PRO A 386 17.11 -6.24 -7.25
N GLU A 387 18.44 -6.36 -7.37
CA GLU A 387 19.16 -7.20 -8.36
C GLU A 387 18.84 -8.68 -8.25
N LEU A 388 18.38 -9.11 -7.08
CA LEU A 388 18.03 -10.50 -6.81
C LEU A 388 16.56 -10.81 -7.11
N ILE A 389 15.79 -9.84 -7.60
CA ILE A 389 14.34 -9.95 -7.80
C ILE A 389 13.99 -9.88 -9.28
N ASP A 390 13.28 -10.90 -9.77
CA ASP A 390 12.84 -10.98 -11.16
C ASP A 390 11.42 -10.44 -11.36
N VAL A 391 10.50 -10.77 -10.44
CA VAL A 391 9.07 -10.41 -10.57
C VAL A 391 8.50 -9.94 -9.24
N TYR A 392 7.82 -8.80 -9.27
CA TYR A 392 7.00 -8.29 -8.17
C TYR A 392 5.55 -8.62 -8.49
N LEU A 393 4.98 -9.62 -7.84
CA LEU A 393 3.58 -9.98 -8.03
C LEU A 393 2.69 -9.24 -7.03
N THR A 394 1.97 -8.25 -7.53
CA THR A 394 1.07 -7.42 -6.73
C THR A 394 -0.39 -7.78 -7.00
N ASN A 395 -1.29 -7.13 -6.27
CA ASN A 395 -2.72 -7.23 -6.52
C ASN A 395 -3.16 -6.59 -7.86
N LEU A 396 -2.28 -5.81 -8.51
CA LEU A 396 -2.47 -5.28 -9.87
C LEU A 396 -1.90 -6.21 -10.95
N GLY A 397 -1.24 -7.31 -10.56
CA GLY A 397 -0.61 -8.27 -11.47
C GLY A 397 0.92 -8.30 -11.36
N PRO A 398 1.58 -9.06 -12.25
CA PRO A 398 3.04 -9.19 -12.27
C PRO A 398 3.72 -7.92 -12.79
N GLN A 399 4.72 -7.45 -12.08
CA GLN A 399 5.42 -6.19 -12.34
C GLN A 399 6.94 -6.41 -12.45
N THR A 400 7.56 -5.55 -13.25
CA THR A 400 9.03 -5.44 -13.35
C THR A 400 9.52 -4.24 -12.56
N ARG A 401 10.82 -4.21 -12.24
CA ARG A 401 11.42 -3.08 -11.52
C ARG A 401 11.14 -1.72 -12.17
N HIS A 402 11.16 -1.65 -13.51
CA HIS A 402 10.95 -0.40 -14.24
C HIS A 402 9.53 0.17 -14.10
N HIS A 403 8.55 -0.68 -13.80
CA HIS A 403 7.16 -0.26 -13.65
C HIS A 403 6.81 0.19 -12.23
N LEU A 404 7.67 -0.08 -11.23
CA LEU A 404 7.40 0.26 -9.82
C LEU A 404 7.22 1.77 -9.63
N ALA A 405 7.97 2.60 -10.35
CA ALA A 405 7.82 4.06 -10.28
C ALA A 405 6.45 4.54 -10.76
N SER A 406 5.85 3.88 -11.77
CA SER A 406 4.49 4.20 -12.23
C SER A 406 3.46 3.85 -11.17
N ILE A 407 3.58 2.65 -10.58
CA ILE A 407 2.67 2.22 -9.50
C ILE A 407 2.74 3.20 -8.33
N LEU A 408 3.94 3.61 -7.94
CA LEU A 408 4.13 4.58 -6.87
C LEU A 408 3.53 5.95 -7.23
N ALA A 409 3.71 6.43 -8.46
CA ALA A 409 3.12 7.68 -8.92
C ALA A 409 1.57 7.65 -8.95
N ASP A 410 0.98 6.49 -9.23
CA ASP A 410 -0.47 6.31 -9.23
C ASP A 410 -1.06 6.28 -7.80
N HIS A 411 -0.25 5.93 -6.79
CA HIS A 411 -0.72 5.72 -5.41
C HIS A 411 -0.25 6.80 -4.41
N TYR A 412 0.79 7.56 -4.74
CA TYR A 412 1.40 8.55 -3.86
C TYR A 412 1.58 9.90 -4.54
N LYS A 413 1.37 10.98 -3.79
CA LYS A 413 1.68 12.34 -4.24
C LYS A 413 3.09 12.71 -3.81
N THR A 414 3.81 13.42 -4.69
CA THR A 414 5.21 13.83 -4.45
C THR A 414 5.39 14.67 -3.19
N GLU A 415 4.38 15.47 -2.84
CA GLU A 415 4.35 16.31 -1.63
C GLU A 415 4.37 15.49 -0.32
N ASP A 416 3.99 14.21 -0.36
CA ASP A 416 3.94 13.34 0.82
C ASP A 416 5.17 12.41 0.95
N ILE A 417 6.04 12.37 -0.07
CA ILE A 417 7.22 11.48 -0.14
C ILE A 417 8.36 11.97 0.76
N GLY A 418 8.35 13.23 1.19
CA GLY A 418 9.30 13.79 2.16
C GLY A 418 8.67 14.14 3.50
N PHE A 419 7.39 13.82 3.70
CA PHE A 419 6.71 14.06 4.96
C PHE A 419 7.31 13.15 6.02
N SER A 420 8.17 13.71 6.87
CA SER A 420 8.88 12.96 7.90
C SER A 420 7.90 12.48 8.96
N LEU A 421 7.48 11.24 8.81
CA LEU A 421 6.74 10.50 9.83
C LEU A 421 7.64 10.02 10.98
N GLN A 422 8.97 10.20 10.85
CA GLN A 422 9.98 9.65 11.75
C GLN A 422 10.77 10.73 12.53
N LEU A 423 10.94 11.94 12.00
CA LEU A 423 11.60 13.03 12.72
C LEU A 423 10.58 14.09 13.14
N GLY A 424 10.43 14.27 14.45
CA GLY A 424 9.98 15.57 14.96
C GLY A 424 11.09 16.59 14.74
N GLU A 425 10.72 17.86 14.58
CA GLU A 425 11.64 18.96 14.85
C GLU A 425 12.35 18.75 16.21
N PRO A 426 13.60 19.25 16.34
CA PRO A 426 14.49 19.00 17.48
C PRO A 426 13.93 19.36 18.85
#